data_AF-A0A921HXY3-F1
#
_entry.id   AF-A0A921HXY3-F1
#
_cell.length_a   1.000
_cell.length_b   1.000
_cell.length_c   1.000
_cell.angle_alpha   90.00
_cell.angle_beta   90.00
_cell.angle_gamma   90.00
#
_symmetry.space_group_name_H-M   'P 1'
#
loop_
_entity.id
_entity.type
_entity.pdbx_description
1 polymer ?
#
loop_
_entity_poly.entity_id
_entity_poly.type
_entity_poly.pdbx_seq_one_letter_code
_entity_poly.pdbx_strand_id
1 'polypeptide(L)' 'MSIEDAMMGGIVFKGKKEKPKGEAKVKTKAKKKTYITGLHNSGAAKMKAEIRRKRANRHKK' A
#
# COMPACT_ATOMS: atom_id res chain seq x y z
N MET A 1 -8.61 -33.82 -4.23
CA MET A 1 -8.14 -33.74 -2.83
C MET A 1 -9.35 -34.01 -1.97
N SER A 2 -9.41 -35.20 -1.37
CA SER A 2 -10.49 -35.57 -0.46
C SER A 2 -10.33 -34.80 0.86
N ILE A 3 -11.42 -34.69 1.62
CA ILE A 3 -11.43 -33.99 2.91
C ILE A 3 -10.63 -34.79 3.95
N GLU A 4 -10.64 -36.13 3.88
CA GLU A 4 -9.89 -36.97 4.80
C GLU A 4 -8.37 -36.75 4.68
N ASP A 5 -7.86 -36.60 3.45
CA ASP A 5 -6.44 -36.33 3.19
C ASP A 5 -6.00 -34.99 3.79
N ALA A 6 -6.89 -33.98 3.82
CA ALA A 6 -6.60 -32.67 4.40
C ALA A 6 -6.63 -32.67 5.93
N MET A 7 -7.48 -33.50 6.54
CA MET A 7 -7.54 -33.66 8.00
C MET A 7 -6.35 -34.45 8.56
N MET A 8 -5.89 -35.48 7.85
CA MET A 8 -4.81 -36.36 8.31
C MET A 8 -3.41 -35.90 7.87
N GLY A 9 -3.29 -35.34 6.65
CA GLY A 9 -2.00 -34.93 6.09
C GLY A 9 -1.56 -33.51 6.47
N GLY A 10 -2.46 -32.70 7.03
CA GLY A 10 -2.22 -31.29 7.31
C GLY A 10 -2.07 -30.44 6.03
N ILE A 11 -2.44 -29.16 6.11
CA ILE A 11 -2.27 -28.24 4.99
C ILE A 11 -0.81 -27.74 4.98
N VAL A 12 0.00 -28.27 4.06
CA VAL A 12 1.34 -27.73 3.81
C VAL A 12 1.22 -26.48 2.93
N PHE A 13 1.35 -25.30 3.54
CA PHE A 13 1.43 -24.04 2.81
C PHE A 13 2.75 -23.97 2.03
N LYS A 14 2.74 -24.46 0.79
CA LYS A 14 3.86 -24.29 -0.12
C LYS A 14 3.93 -22.80 -0.50
N GLY A 15 4.93 -22.12 0.05
CA GLY A 15 5.20 -20.71 -0.25
C GLY A 15 5.18 -20.46 -1.75
N LYS A 16 4.54 -19.36 -2.15
CA LYS A 16 4.46 -18.94 -3.56
C LYS A 16 5.88 -18.86 -4.13
N LYS A 17 6.13 -19.57 -5.24
CA LYS A 17 7.38 -19.41 -6.00
C LYS A 17 7.58 -17.91 -6.26
N GLU A 18 8.70 -17.37 -5.78
CA GLU A 18 9.08 -15.99 -6.08
C GLU A 18 9.03 -15.82 -7.60
N LYS A 19 8.18 -14.91 -8.07
CA LYS A 19 8.19 -14.53 -9.48
C LYS A 19 9.61 -14.04 -9.80
N PRO A 20 10.16 -14.36 -10.98
CA PRO A 20 11.47 -13.84 -11.36
C PRO A 20 11.45 -12.33 -11.17
N LYS A 21 12.46 -11.81 -10.45
CA LYS A 21 12.72 -10.38 -10.28
C LYS A 21 13.09 -9.82 -11.64
N GLY A 22 12.08 -9.67 -12.51
CA GLY A 22 12.23 -8.94 -13.75
C GLY A 22 12.66 -7.53 -13.39
N GLU A 23 13.73 -7.08 -14.03
CA GLU A 23 14.38 -5.77 -13.91
C GLU A 23 13.47 -4.59 -14.31
N ALA A 24 12.16 -4.77 -14.31
CA ALA A 24 11.19 -3.70 -14.42
C ALA A 24 11.16 -2.95 -13.08
N LYS A 25 12.07 -1.97 -12.92
CA LYS A 25 12.12 -0.91 -11.88
C LYS A 25 10.82 -0.86 -11.08
N VAL A 26 10.76 -1.66 -10.00
CA VAL A 26 9.50 -1.94 -9.30
C VAL A 26 8.95 -0.61 -8.76
N LYS A 27 7.91 -0.09 -9.41
CA LYS A 27 7.21 1.09 -8.93
C LYS A 27 6.41 0.65 -7.71
N THR A 28 7.00 0.87 -6.53
CA THR A 28 6.35 0.59 -5.25
C THR A 28 4.99 1.29 -5.19
N LYS A 29 4.05 0.78 -4.38
CA LYS A 29 2.72 1.39 -4.22
C LYS A 29 2.83 2.90 -3.92
N ALA A 30 3.82 3.28 -3.11
CA ALA A 30 4.12 4.67 -2.77
C ALA A 30 4.53 5.55 -3.97
N LYS A 31 5.18 4.98 -5.00
CA LYS A 31 5.58 5.71 -6.21
C LYS A 31 4.44 5.85 -7.24
N LYS A 32 3.28 5.24 -7.00
CA LYS A 32 2.12 5.36 -7.90
C LYS A 32 1.50 6.75 -7.76
N LYS A 33 1.20 7.41 -8.89
CA LYS A 33 0.62 8.78 -8.91
C LYS A 33 -0.65 8.90 -8.07
N THR A 34 -1.51 7.89 -8.10
CA THR A 34 -2.74 7.83 -7.29
C THR A 34 -2.50 7.94 -5.78
N TYR A 35 -1.40 7.36 -5.28
CA TYR A 35 -1.02 7.43 -3.87
C TYR A 35 -0.32 8.75 -3.52
N ILE A 36 0.33 9.41 -4.48
CA ILE A 36 1.05 10.67 -4.28
C ILE A 36 0.09 11.86 -4.29
N THR A 37 -0.75 11.97 -5.32
CA THR A 37 -1.63 13.13 -5.54
C THR A 37 -3.04 12.91 -5.02
N GLY A 38 -3.42 11.66 -4.74
CA GLY A 38 -4.80 11.29 -4.45
C GLY A 38 -5.64 11.13 -5.73
N LEU A 39 -6.82 10.52 -5.58
CA LEU A 39 -7.85 10.44 -6.63
C LEU A 39 -8.57 11.78 -6.80
N HIS A 40 -9.27 11.96 -7.92
CA HIS A 40 -10.16 13.11 -8.10
C HIS A 40 -11.19 13.16 -6.96
N ASN A 41 -11.48 14.36 -6.43
CA ASN A 41 -12.36 14.57 -5.28
C ASN A 41 -11.93 13.90 -3.95
N SER A 42 -10.70 13.40 -3.83
CA SER A 42 -10.20 12.76 -2.58
C SER A 42 -10.01 13.71 -1.38
N GLY A 43 -10.40 14.99 -1.48
CA GLY A 43 -10.22 15.98 -0.42
C GLY A 43 -8.76 16.32 -0.10
N ALA A 44 -7.78 15.75 -0.82
CA ALA A 44 -6.34 15.90 -0.56
C ALA A 44 -5.88 17.36 -0.56
N ALA A 45 -6.51 18.22 -1.37
CA ALA A 45 -6.24 19.66 -1.41
C ALA A 45 -6.60 20.35 -0.08
N LYS A 46 -7.76 20.01 0.52
CA LYS A 46 -8.21 20.57 1.81
C LYS A 46 -7.26 20.17 2.93
N MET A 47 -6.88 18.90 3.00
CA MET A 47 -5.92 18.40 4.00
C MET A 47 -4.54 19.07 3.88
N LYS A 48 -4.01 19.22 2.67
CA LYS A 48 -2.74 19.94 2.45
C LYS A 48 -2.82 21.40 2.90
N ALA A 49 -3.94 22.08 2.66
CA ALA A 49 -4.14 23.46 3.09
C ALA A 49 -4.17 23.59 4.63
N GLU A 50 -4.86 22.68 5.31
CA GLU A 50 -4.92 22.66 6.77
C GLU A 50 -3.53 22.44 7.41
N ILE A 51 -2.74 21.49 6.88
CA ILE A 51 -1.37 21.25 7.35
C ILE A 51 -0.51 22.51 7.20
N ARG A 52 -0.63 23.25 6.08
CA ARG A 52 0.09 24.52 5.90
C ARG A 52 -0.31 25.56 6.94
N ARG A 53 -1.61 25.73 7.20
CA ARG A 53 -2.13 26.64 8.23
C ARG A 53 -1.58 26.28 9.62
N LYS A 54 -1.65 25.00 10.00
CA LYS A 54 -1.09 24.51 11.27
C LYS A 54 0.41 24.78 11.36
N ARG A 55 1.18 24.54 10.29
CA ARG A 55 2.63 24.82 10.28
C ARG A 55 2.95 26.30 10.51
N ALA A 56 2.22 27.21 9.86
CA ALA A 56 2.40 28.65 10.01
C ALA A 56 2.10 29.12 11.44
N ASN A 57 1.08 28.53 12.07
CA ASN A 57 0.69 28.87 13.43
C ASN A 57 1.65 28.36 14.52
N ARG A 58 2.53 27.37 14.22
CA ARG A 58 3.49 26.84 15.21
C ARG A 58 4.50 27.88 15.70
N HIS A 59 4.81 28.87 14.87
CA HIS A 59 5.79 29.91 15.19
C HIS A 59 5.15 31.20 15.73
N LYS A 60 3.83 31.18 15.98
CA LYS A 60 3.07 32.32 16.52
C LYS A 60 2.77 32.16 18.02
N LYS A 61 3.50 31.29 18.71
CA LYS A 61 3.46 31.15 20.17
C LYS A 61 4.52 32.04 20.79
#